data_AF-A0AA45Z0N0-F1
#
_entry.id   AF-A0AA45Z0N0-F1
#
_cell.length_a   1.000
_cell.length_b   1.000
_cell.length_c   1.000
_cell.angle_alpha   90.00
_cell.angle_beta   90.00
_cell.angle_gamma   90.00
#
_symmetry.space_group_name_H-M   'P 1'
#
loop_
_entity.id
_entity.type
_entity.pdbx_description
1 polymer ?
#
loop_
_entity_poly.entity_id
_entity_poly.type
_entity_poly.pdbx_seq_one_letter_code
_entity_poly.pdbx_strand_id
1 'polypeptide(L)' 'MSQTEKAKAFGALHSKGDPVVLYNIWDAGTAKAVADAGAKALATGS' A
#
# COMPACT_ATOMS: atom_id res chain seq x y z
N MET A 1 5.37 4.56 -13.18
CA MET A 1 5.98 5.13 -11.97
C MET A 1 7.29 4.43 -11.69
N SER A 2 8.37 5.20 -11.60
CA SER A 2 9.63 4.84 -10.99
C SER A 2 9.46 4.50 -9.49
N GLN A 3 10.46 3.84 -8.89
CA GLN A 3 10.45 3.56 -7.45
C GLN A 3 10.43 4.86 -6.62
N THR A 4 11.13 5.91 -7.06
CA THR A 4 11.13 7.21 -6.38
C THR A 4 9.75 7.86 -6.38
N GLU A 5 9.00 7.77 -7.48
CA GLU A 5 7.63 8.29 -7.55
C GLU A 5 6.69 7.49 -6.61
N LYS A 6 6.82 6.16 -6.58
CA LYS A 6 6.04 5.32 -5.65
C LYS A 6 6.35 5.64 -4.19
N ALA A 7 7.62 5.81 -3.84
CA ALA A 7 8.03 6.17 -2.49
C ALA A 7 7.47 7.53 -2.06
N LYS A 8 7.51 8.54 -2.95
CA LYS A 8 6.89 9.85 -2.72
C LYS A 8 5.37 9.74 -2.51
N ALA A 9 4.68 8.97 -3.36
CA ALA A 9 3.25 8.75 -3.24
C ALA A 9 2.89 8.03 -1.92
N PHE A 10 3.62 6.98 -1.54
CA PHE A 10 3.43 6.26 -0.28
C PHE A 10 3.70 7.15 0.95
N GLY A 11 4.74 7.98 0.90
CA GLY A 11 5.04 8.95 1.94
C GLY A 11 3.90 9.96 2.15
N ALA A 12 3.28 10.43 1.07
CA ALA A 12 2.14 11.35 1.14
C ALA A 12 0.88 10.74 1.79
N LEU A 13 0.77 9.40 1.85
CA LEU A 13 -0.33 8.73 2.56
C LEU A 13 -0.18 8.77 4.09
N HIS A 14 1.00 9.10 4.61
CA HIS A 14 1.25 9.16 6.06
C HIS A 14 0.85 10.53 6.62
N SER A 15 -0.46 10.74 6.79
CA SER A 15 -1.02 11.99 7.30
C SER A 15 -1.53 11.84 8.73
N LYS A 16 -1.15 12.76 9.62
CA LYS A 16 -1.68 12.80 10.99
C LYS A 16 -3.17 13.12 10.94
N GLY A 17 -4.00 12.26 11.51
CA GLY A 17 -5.47 12.42 11.51
C GLY A 17 -6.17 11.78 10.30
N ASP A 18 -5.43 11.32 9.29
CA ASP A 18 -5.92 10.48 8.20
C ASP A 18 -4.89 9.35 7.95
N PRO A 19 -4.81 8.36 8.87
CA PRO A 19 -3.81 7.32 8.80
C PRO A 19 -4.07 6.38 7.63
N VAL A 20 -3.01 6.01 6.90
CA VAL A 20 -3.07 4.96 5.89
C VAL A 20 -3.30 3.60 6.52
N VAL A 21 -4.29 2.86 6.01
CA VAL A 21 -4.51 1.45 6.37
C VAL A 21 -3.71 0.57 5.42
N LEU A 22 -2.87 -0.30 5.98
CA LEU A 22 -2.06 -1.25 5.24
C LEU A 22 -2.46 -2.67 5.61
N TYR A 23 -2.70 -3.48 4.58
CA TYR A 23 -2.96 -4.90 4.71
C TYR A 23 -1.67 -5.66 4.40
N ASN A 24 -1.29 -6.57 5.30
CA ASN A 24 -0.18 -7.48 5.07
C ASN A 24 -0.63 -8.58 4.10
N ILE A 25 -0.07 -8.56 2.90
CA ILE A 25 -0.24 -9.61 1.89
C ILE A 25 0.87 -10.66 2.04
N TRP A 26 0.60 -11.88 1.58
CA TRP A 26 1.53 -13.02 1.69
C TRP A 26 1.81 -13.71 0.35
N ASP A 27 1.10 -13.33 -0.71
CA ASP A 27 1.35 -13.83 -2.06
C ASP A 27 0.85 -12.84 -3.14
N ALA A 28 1.10 -13.17 -4.41
CA ALA A 28 0.67 -12.34 -5.53
C ALA A 28 -0.86 -12.30 -5.70
N GLY A 29 -1.57 -13.35 -5.29
CA GLY A 29 -3.04 -13.42 -5.42
C GLY A 29 -3.72 -12.45 -4.46
N THR A 30 -3.28 -12.43 -3.21
CA THR A 30 -3.74 -11.52 -2.17
C THR A 30 -3.29 -10.08 -2.41
N ALA A 31 -2.09 -9.87 -2.97
CA ALA A 31 -1.68 -8.55 -3.46
C ALA A 31 -2.67 -7.98 -4.47
N LYS A 32 -3.09 -8.80 -5.46
CA LYS A 32 -4.08 -8.38 -6.45
C LYS A 32 -5.46 -8.14 -5.83
N ALA A 33 -5.95 -9.09 -5.02
CA ALA A 33 -7.27 -8.98 -4.41
C ALA A 33 -7.43 -7.72 -3.55
N VAL A 34 -6.41 -7.38 -2.75
CA VAL A 34 -6.44 -6.19 -1.90
C VAL A 34 -6.31 -4.89 -2.72
N ALA A 35 -5.54 -4.90 -3.81
CA ALA A 35 -5.48 -3.76 -4.72
C ALA A 35 -6.82 -3.51 -5.43
N ASP A 36 -7.46 -4.57 -5.93
CA ASP A 36 -8.77 -4.50 -6.59
C ASP A 36 -9.88 -4.07 -5.62
N ALA A 37 -9.72 -4.36 -4.32
CA ALA A 37 -10.60 -3.89 -3.25
C ALA A 37 -10.41 -2.40 -2.89
N GLY A 38 -9.47 -1.69 -3.52
CA GLY A 38 -9.28 -0.24 -3.37
C GLY A 38 -8.24 0.18 -2.34
N ALA A 39 -7.35 -0.71 -1.91
CA ALA A 39 -6.24 -0.33 -1.04
C ALA A 39 -5.30 0.68 -1.75
N LYS A 40 -4.94 1.75 -1.05
CA LYS A 40 -4.03 2.79 -1.56
C LYS A 40 -2.57 2.33 -1.61
N ALA A 41 -2.21 1.35 -0.78
CA ALA A 41 -0.88 0.74 -0.70
C ALA A 41 -0.97 -0.65 -0.05
N LEU A 42 0.09 -1.46 -0.20
CA LEU A 42 0.21 -2.83 0.32
C LEU A 42 1.45 -2.95 1.22
N ALA A 43 1.40 -3.84 2.20
CA ALA A 43 2.54 -4.22 3.03
C ALA A 43 2.74 -5.75 3.00
N THR A 44 3.93 -6.22 3.38
CA THR A 44 4.21 -7.65 3.59
C THR A 44 4.53 -7.88 5.06
N GLY A 45 4.09 -9.00 5.63
CA GLY A 45 4.44 -9.44 6.98
C GLY A 45 5.19 -10.77 6.94
N SER A 46 6.13 -10.98 7.87
CA SER A 46 6.92 -12.22 8.05
C SER A 46 6.52 -12.96 9.31
#